data_AF-A0A2A3JYQ1-F1
#
_entry.id   AF-A0A2A3JYQ1-F1
#
_cell.length_a   1.000
_cell.length_b   1.000
_cell.length_c   1.000
_cell.angle_alpha   90.00
_cell.angle_beta   90.00
_cell.angle_gamma   90.00
#
_symmetry.space_group_name_H-M   'P 1'
#
loop_
_entity.id
_entity.type
_entity.pdbx_description
1 polymer ?
#
loop_
_entity_poly.entity_id
_entity_poly.type
_entity_poly.pdbx_seq_one_letter_code
_entity_poly.pdbx_strand_id
1 'polypeptide(L)'
;MLAVVAGIFFLGGWAWFAYFQGRDVNARSLPAAHDGLSRYNSASLVPGAGSAAPGTEAYARKVFGGLLPIEDVLASKPVSEGEEGCTYAIIRTGSGVANTPPTSTFGTAWWERFGGDWRQSPERLFGALPVDVLAECRGEWQAELGAELQQALDAPGNWYMRSATAEDLHIFSADGRLAARIRLGS
;
A
#
# COMPACT_ATOMS: atom_id res chain seq x y z
N MET A 1 -30.27 -58.27 21.92
CA MET A 1 -29.07 -58.10 21.07
C MET A 1 -28.57 -56.68 21.27
N LEU A 2 -27.34 -56.57 21.76
CA LEU A 2 -26.60 -55.32 22.00
C LEU A 2 -26.21 -54.64 20.67
N ALA A 3 -26.19 -53.31 20.65
CA ALA A 3 -25.01 -52.53 20.24
C ALA A 3 -25.25 -51.03 20.51
N VAL A 4 -24.69 -50.58 21.63
CA VAL A 4 -24.35 -49.18 21.90
C VAL A 4 -23.11 -48.86 21.06
N VAL A 5 -23.13 -47.78 20.28
CA VAL A 5 -21.90 -47.22 19.68
C VAL A 5 -21.69 -45.83 20.26
N ALA A 6 -20.62 -45.74 21.04
CA ALA A 6 -20.05 -44.55 21.64
C ALA A 6 -18.77 -44.15 20.87
N GLY A 7 -18.38 -42.87 20.99
CA GLY A 7 -17.08 -42.33 20.60
C GLY A 7 -17.08 -41.69 19.21
N ILE A 8 -16.53 -40.51 18.98
CA ILE A 8 -15.13 -40.14 19.26
C ILE A 8 -14.99 -38.63 19.53
N PHE A 9 -14.18 -38.34 20.54
CA PHE A 9 -13.61 -37.05 20.91
C PHE A 9 -12.66 -36.51 19.84
N PHE A 10 -12.71 -35.21 19.54
CA PHE A 10 -11.53 -34.45 19.13
C PHE A 10 -11.42 -33.16 19.95
N LEU A 11 -10.87 -33.35 21.15
CA LEU A 11 -10.13 -32.32 21.89
C LEU A 11 -8.76 -32.19 21.20
N GLY A 12 -8.52 -31.09 20.51
CA GLY A 12 -7.21 -30.82 19.91
C GLY A 12 -7.13 -29.42 19.33
N GLY A 13 -6.42 -28.51 19.99
CA GLY A 13 -6.13 -27.20 19.42
C GLY A 13 -5.76 -26.07 20.37
N TRP A 14 -5.60 -26.31 21.67
CA TRP A 14 -5.02 -25.32 22.59
C TRP A 14 -3.50 -25.51 22.68
N ALA A 15 -2.74 -25.00 21.69
CA ALA A 15 -1.27 -25.08 21.73
C ALA A 15 -0.55 -23.99 20.91
N TRP A 16 -1.01 -22.73 20.95
CA TRP A 16 -0.33 -21.60 20.26
C TRP A 16 0.25 -20.52 21.19
N PHE A 17 0.37 -20.81 22.49
CA PHE A 17 0.98 -19.90 23.48
C PHE A 17 2.33 -20.43 23.98
N ALA A 18 3.41 -20.36 23.18
CA ALA A 18 4.77 -20.59 23.72
C ALA A 18 5.95 -20.13 22.83
N TYR A 19 5.81 -19.17 21.90
CA TYR A 19 6.93 -18.80 21.00
C TYR A 19 7.37 -17.33 21.02
N PHE A 20 7.22 -16.63 22.15
CA PHE A 20 7.88 -15.32 22.30
C PHE A 20 8.44 -15.16 23.71
N GLN A 21 9.50 -15.92 24.00
CA GLN A 21 10.44 -15.59 25.05
C GLN A 21 11.85 -15.45 24.46
N GLY A 22 12.46 -14.29 24.67
CA GLY A 22 13.90 -14.14 24.75
C GLY A 22 14.62 -13.79 23.45
N ARG A 23 14.71 -12.48 23.15
CA ARG A 23 15.94 -11.88 22.60
C ARG A 23 16.13 -10.47 23.15
N ASP A 24 16.69 -10.40 24.34
CA ASP A 24 17.55 -9.29 24.73
C ASP A 24 18.88 -9.44 23.99
N VAL A 25 19.28 -8.47 23.16
CA VAL A 25 20.70 -8.02 23.16
C VAL A 25 20.93 -6.72 22.37
N ASN A 26 21.61 -5.83 23.08
CA ASN A 26 22.63 -4.88 22.62
C ASN A 26 22.18 -3.58 21.95
N ALA A 27 21.79 -2.64 22.82
CA ALA A 27 22.01 -1.21 22.60
C ALA A 27 23.53 -0.94 22.49
N ARG A 28 24.03 -0.79 21.26
CA ARG A 28 25.34 -0.17 21.00
C ARG A 28 25.17 1.33 20.93
N SER A 29 25.86 2.03 21.82
CA SER A 29 25.93 3.48 21.87
C SER A 29 27.11 4.00 21.04
N LEU A 30 26.82 5.00 20.18
CA LEU A 30 27.63 6.17 19.73
C LEU A 30 28.90 5.94 18.86
N PRO A 31 29.22 6.87 17.92
CA PRO A 31 29.75 8.21 18.25
C PRO A 31 29.03 9.39 17.58
N ALA A 32 29.32 10.59 18.11
CA ALA A 32 28.81 11.88 17.70
C ALA A 32 29.54 12.50 16.49
N ALA A 33 28.79 13.34 15.78
CA ALA A 33 29.12 14.51 14.95
C ALA A 33 30.50 14.58 14.26
N HIS A 34 30.47 14.49 12.93
CA HIS A 34 31.45 15.17 12.08
C HIS A 34 30.74 16.22 11.22
N ASP A 35 31.04 17.48 11.52
CA ASP A 35 30.96 18.60 10.59
C ASP A 35 31.90 18.33 9.40
N GLY A 36 31.36 18.46 8.19
CA GLY A 36 32.09 18.25 6.95
C GLY A 36 31.38 18.89 5.78
N LEU A 37 31.54 20.21 5.66
CA LEU A 37 31.19 21.00 4.48
C LEU A 37 31.79 20.37 3.21
N SER A 38 30.94 20.04 2.24
CA SER A 38 31.36 20.03 0.84
C SER A 38 30.19 20.38 -0.08
N ARG A 39 30.20 21.65 -0.48
CA ARG A 39 29.54 22.15 -1.70
C ARG A 39 30.18 21.43 -2.89
N TYR A 40 29.38 20.94 -3.83
CA TYR A 40 29.35 21.45 -5.22
C TYR A 40 28.36 20.65 -6.07
N ASN A 41 27.34 21.38 -6.52
CA ASN A 41 26.58 21.28 -7.76
C ASN A 41 26.95 20.14 -8.72
N SER A 42 25.97 19.29 -8.99
CA SER A 42 25.70 18.79 -10.34
C SER A 42 24.20 18.79 -10.52
N ALA A 43 23.69 19.90 -11.07
CA ALA A 43 22.34 20.02 -11.55
C ALA A 43 22.19 19.09 -12.77
N SER A 44 21.78 17.84 -12.51
CA SER A 44 21.11 17.04 -13.52
C SER A 44 19.69 17.58 -13.65
N LEU A 45 19.52 18.47 -14.61
CA LEU A 45 18.22 18.86 -15.16
C LEU A 45 17.56 17.60 -15.73
N VAL A 46 16.80 16.89 -14.90
CA VAL A 46 15.75 15.99 -15.37
C VAL A 46 14.56 16.88 -15.72
N PRO A 47 14.14 16.94 -17.00
CA PRO A 47 12.91 17.60 -17.37
C PRO A 47 11.74 16.77 -16.87
N GLY A 48 10.87 17.34 -16.04
CA GLY A 48 9.49 16.86 -15.92
C GLY A 48 9.08 16.14 -14.63
N ALA A 49 9.69 16.41 -13.48
CA ALA A 49 8.96 16.27 -12.21
C ALA A 49 8.13 17.55 -12.04
N GLY A 50 6.96 17.61 -12.66
CA GLY A 50 6.03 18.71 -12.48
C GLY A 50 5.76 18.86 -10.99
N SER A 51 6.15 19.99 -10.40
CA SER A 51 5.76 20.35 -9.04
C SER A 51 4.26 20.22 -8.95
N ALA A 52 3.81 19.18 -8.27
CA ALA A 52 2.40 18.92 -8.08
C ALA A 52 1.81 20.17 -7.41
N ALA A 53 0.69 20.69 -7.93
CA ALA A 53 0.05 21.84 -7.32
C ALA A 53 -0.17 21.55 -5.82
N PRO A 54 0.00 22.52 -4.91
CA PRO A 54 0.01 22.27 -3.46
C PRO A 54 -1.22 21.51 -2.91
N GLY A 55 -2.33 21.47 -3.65
CA GLY A 55 -3.51 20.65 -3.33
C GLY A 55 -3.40 19.16 -3.63
N THR A 56 -2.60 18.72 -4.60
CA THR A 56 -2.49 17.29 -4.98
C THR A 56 -1.68 16.51 -3.96
N GLU A 57 -0.52 17.03 -3.53
CA GLU A 57 0.26 16.40 -2.45
C GLU A 57 -0.52 16.29 -1.14
N ALA A 58 -1.34 17.29 -0.83
CA ALA A 58 -2.14 17.31 0.39
C ALA A 58 -3.09 16.11 0.46
N TYR A 59 -3.61 15.65 -0.68
CA TYR A 59 -4.50 14.49 -0.71
C TYR A 59 -3.76 13.18 -0.38
N ALA A 60 -2.60 12.93 -1.00
CA ALA A 60 -1.79 11.77 -0.65
C ALA A 60 -1.37 11.75 0.83
N ARG A 61 -1.03 12.92 1.39
CA ARG A 61 -0.73 13.06 2.83
C ARG A 61 -1.93 12.79 3.72
N LYS A 62 -3.17 13.09 3.30
CA LYS A 62 -4.38 12.70 4.04
C LYS A 62 -4.61 11.19 4.01
N VAL A 63 -4.42 10.56 2.85
CA VAL A 63 -4.64 9.11 2.68
C VAL A 63 -3.59 8.29 3.44
N PHE A 64 -2.32 8.67 3.38
CA PHE A 64 -1.20 7.86 3.91
C PHE A 64 -0.57 8.42 5.18
N GLY A 65 -0.86 9.67 5.55
CA GLY A 65 -0.28 10.33 6.71
C GLY A 65 -0.60 9.57 7.99
N GLY A 66 0.44 9.15 8.71
CA GLY A 66 0.32 8.36 9.93
C GLY A 66 0.16 6.85 9.70
N LEU A 67 0.02 6.40 8.45
CA LEU A 67 0.01 4.97 8.09
C LEU A 67 1.36 4.51 7.53
N LEU A 68 1.94 5.33 6.64
CA LEU A 68 3.19 5.02 5.96
C LEU A 68 4.14 6.22 6.00
N PRO A 69 5.46 6.00 6.10
CA PRO A 69 6.43 7.05 5.86
C PRO A 69 6.38 7.42 4.37
N ILE A 70 6.08 8.68 4.06
CA ILE A 70 6.04 9.19 2.68
C ILE A 70 7.42 9.75 2.34
N GLU A 71 8.10 9.17 1.36
CA GLU A 71 9.34 9.73 0.80
C GLU A 71 9.02 10.70 -0.33
N ASP A 72 8.15 10.28 -1.25
CA ASP A 72 7.77 11.07 -2.42
C ASP A 72 6.30 10.82 -2.82
N VAL A 73 5.67 11.82 -3.42
CA VAL A 73 4.31 11.72 -3.98
C VAL A 73 4.44 11.62 -5.49
N LEU A 74 4.21 10.41 -6.03
CA LEU A 74 4.41 10.13 -7.45
C LEU A 74 3.27 10.69 -8.31
N ALA A 75 2.03 10.57 -7.82
CA ALA A 75 0.86 11.15 -8.47
C ALA A 75 -0.30 11.23 -7.46
N SER A 76 -1.10 12.31 -7.53
CA SER A 76 -2.29 12.42 -6.70
C SER A 76 -3.36 13.33 -7.31
N LYS A 77 -4.61 12.91 -7.20
CA LYS A 77 -5.80 13.64 -7.63
C LYS A 77 -6.92 13.39 -6.62
N PRO A 78 -7.37 14.41 -5.85
CA PRO A 78 -8.47 14.27 -4.92
C PRO A 78 -9.80 14.10 -5.66
N VAL A 79 -10.83 13.67 -4.92
CA VAL A 79 -12.22 13.72 -5.39
C VAL A 79 -12.58 15.19 -5.68
N SER A 80 -13.15 15.44 -6.85
CA SER A 80 -13.67 16.74 -7.28
C SER A 80 -15.19 16.67 -7.32
N GLU A 81 -15.87 17.64 -6.72
CA GLU A 81 -17.34 17.64 -6.70
C GLU A 81 -17.91 17.76 -8.12
N GLY A 82 -18.72 16.79 -8.54
CA GLY A 82 -19.40 16.80 -9.83
C GLY A 82 -18.59 16.30 -11.03
N GLU A 83 -17.37 15.80 -10.81
CA GLU A 83 -16.56 15.15 -11.84
C GLU A 83 -16.50 13.65 -11.60
N GLU A 84 -17.05 12.87 -12.53
CA GLU A 84 -16.78 11.42 -12.59
C GLU A 84 -15.37 11.19 -13.12
N GLY A 85 -14.63 10.26 -12.52
CA GLY A 85 -13.33 9.87 -13.05
C GLY A 85 -12.46 9.15 -12.05
N CYS A 86 -11.14 9.32 -12.20
CA CYS A 86 -10.16 8.67 -11.36
C CYS A 86 -9.75 9.55 -10.19
N THR A 87 -9.92 9.03 -8.98
CA THR A 87 -9.35 9.59 -7.76
C THR A 87 -8.18 8.71 -7.33
N TYR A 88 -7.02 9.30 -7.05
CA TYR A 88 -5.85 8.50 -6.69
C TYR A 88 -4.86 9.22 -5.78
N ALA A 89 -4.12 8.41 -5.04
CA ALA A 89 -2.95 8.82 -4.28
C ALA A 89 -1.90 7.72 -4.42
N ILE A 90 -0.75 8.05 -5.00
CA ILE A 90 0.33 7.11 -5.31
C ILE A 90 1.63 7.69 -4.76
N ILE A 91 2.31 6.94 -3.90
CA ILE A 91 3.49 7.40 -3.18
C ILE A 91 4.65 6.41 -3.29
N ARG A 92 5.85 6.97 -3.17
CA ARG A 92 7.04 6.23 -2.76
C ARG A 92 7.10 6.22 -1.23
N THR A 93 7.20 5.05 -0.63
CA THR A 93 7.31 4.92 0.82
C THR A 93 8.77 5.08 1.28
N GLY A 94 8.95 5.52 2.51
CA GLY A 94 10.25 5.52 3.19
C GLY A 94 10.83 4.11 3.34
N SER A 95 12.11 4.03 3.71
CA SER A 95 12.73 2.75 4.09
C SER A 95 12.16 2.24 5.42
N GLY A 96 12.33 0.94 5.69
CA GLY A 96 11.92 0.33 6.97
C GLY A 96 10.41 0.13 7.16
N VAL A 97 9.63 0.20 6.07
CA VAL A 97 8.21 -0.19 6.11
C VAL A 97 8.05 -1.69 6.41
N ALA A 98 7.00 -2.04 7.14
CA ALA A 98 6.67 -3.43 7.41
C ALA A 98 6.28 -4.16 6.11
N ASN A 99 6.56 -5.47 6.04
CA ASN A 99 6.18 -6.31 4.90
C ASN A 99 4.67 -6.55 4.79
N THR A 100 3.92 -6.25 5.85
CA THR A 100 2.46 -6.33 5.87
C THR A 100 1.87 -4.92 5.73
N PRO A 101 0.90 -4.70 4.84
CA PRO A 101 0.32 -3.39 4.64
C PRO A 101 -0.48 -2.91 5.87
N PRO A 102 -0.47 -1.61 6.17
CA PRO A 102 -1.38 -1.04 7.17
C PRO A 102 -2.81 -0.98 6.64
N THR A 103 -3.76 -0.86 7.55
CA THR A 103 -5.15 -0.53 7.25
C THR A 103 -5.55 0.69 8.07
N SER A 104 -6.27 1.62 7.44
CA SER A 104 -6.79 2.82 8.10
C SER A 104 -7.69 2.47 9.27
N THR A 105 -7.68 3.31 10.30
CA THR A 105 -8.52 3.15 11.48
C THR A 105 -10.00 3.38 11.15
N PHE A 106 -10.88 2.78 11.95
CA PHE A 106 -12.32 3.04 11.88
C PHE A 106 -12.61 4.53 12.06
N GLY A 107 -13.59 5.05 11.31
CA GLY A 107 -13.97 6.47 11.35
C GLY A 107 -13.25 7.35 10.32
N THR A 108 -12.19 6.85 9.68
CA THR A 108 -11.58 7.52 8.52
C THR A 108 -12.64 7.68 7.43
N ALA A 109 -12.71 8.88 6.83
CA ALA A 109 -13.61 9.15 5.72
C ALA A 109 -13.35 8.15 4.59
N TRP A 110 -14.40 7.65 3.94
CA TRP A 110 -14.25 6.52 3.00
C TRP A 110 -13.30 6.85 1.83
N TRP A 111 -13.25 8.12 1.39
CA TRP A 111 -12.36 8.59 0.31
C TRP A 111 -10.90 8.77 0.75
N GLU A 112 -10.61 8.67 2.06
CA GLU A 112 -9.27 8.74 2.64
C GLU A 112 -8.78 7.36 3.10
N ARG A 113 -9.62 6.33 3.03
CA ARG A 113 -9.24 4.99 3.49
C ARG A 113 -8.21 4.36 2.57
N PHE A 114 -7.17 3.84 3.20
CA PHE A 114 -6.20 2.91 2.65
C PHE A 114 -6.24 1.58 3.41
N GLY A 115 -6.10 0.48 2.68
CA GLY A 115 -6.27 -0.90 3.17
C GLY A 115 -7.69 -1.42 3.23
N GLY A 116 -7.85 -2.59 3.87
CA GLY A 116 -9.08 -3.39 3.85
C GLY A 116 -8.75 -4.89 3.85
N ASP A 117 -9.50 -5.67 3.07
CA ASP A 117 -9.29 -7.11 2.89
C ASP A 117 -8.09 -7.38 1.97
N TRP A 118 -6.88 -7.21 2.53
CA TRP A 118 -5.63 -7.41 1.82
C TRP A 118 -5.45 -8.84 1.32
N ARG A 119 -5.01 -8.97 0.08
CA ARG A 119 -4.66 -10.22 -0.59
C ARG A 119 -3.23 -10.11 -1.12
N GLN A 120 -2.52 -11.24 -1.13
CA GLN A 120 -1.17 -11.28 -1.68
C GLN A 120 -1.21 -11.40 -3.21
N SER A 121 -0.31 -10.68 -3.87
CA SER A 121 0.00 -10.87 -5.29
C SER A 121 0.81 -12.17 -5.52
N PRO A 122 0.87 -12.71 -6.76
CA PRO A 122 0.26 -12.20 -7.98
C PRO A 122 -1.26 -12.19 -7.88
N GLU A 123 -1.87 -11.13 -8.41
CA GLU A 123 -3.32 -11.08 -8.51
C GLU A 123 -3.83 -12.23 -9.40
N ARG A 124 -4.72 -13.06 -8.85
CA ARG A 124 -5.35 -14.15 -9.58
C ARG A 124 -6.78 -13.74 -9.92
N LEU A 125 -6.94 -13.13 -11.09
CA LEU A 125 -8.26 -12.81 -11.63
C LEU A 125 -8.88 -14.10 -12.19
N PHE A 126 -9.95 -14.57 -11.55
CA PHE A 126 -10.78 -15.64 -12.09
C PHE A 126 -11.85 -15.02 -12.99
N GLY A 127 -11.58 -14.96 -14.30
CA GLY A 127 -12.46 -14.31 -15.27
C GLY A 127 -12.14 -12.83 -15.48
N ALA A 128 -12.97 -12.16 -16.30
CA ALA A 128 -12.86 -10.73 -16.50
C ALA A 128 -13.42 -10.00 -15.28
N LEU A 129 -12.69 -8.99 -14.77
CA LEU A 129 -13.25 -8.06 -13.80
C LEU A 129 -14.40 -7.28 -14.45
N PRO A 130 -15.46 -6.95 -13.71
CA PRO A 130 -16.48 -6.01 -14.19
C PRO A 130 -15.85 -4.66 -14.59
N VAL A 131 -14.82 -4.25 -13.85
CA VAL A 131 -14.06 -3.02 -14.05
C VAL A 131 -12.59 -3.29 -13.69
N ASP A 132 -11.66 -2.90 -14.58
CA ASP A 132 -10.23 -2.87 -14.28
C ASP A 132 -9.79 -1.42 -14.01
N VAL A 133 -9.90 -0.99 -12.75
CA VAL A 133 -9.55 0.37 -12.31
C VAL A 133 -8.17 0.82 -12.78
N LEU A 134 -7.18 -0.08 -12.79
CA LEU A 134 -5.82 0.30 -13.20
C LEU A 134 -5.78 0.60 -14.70
N ALA A 135 -6.44 -0.23 -15.51
CA ALA A 135 -6.53 -0.04 -16.95
C ALA A 135 -7.36 1.20 -17.32
N GLU A 136 -8.45 1.49 -16.61
CA GLU A 136 -9.28 2.67 -16.83
C GLU A 136 -8.54 3.97 -16.44
N CYS A 137 -7.81 3.96 -15.33
CA CYS A 137 -7.16 5.16 -14.80
C CYS A 137 -5.74 5.43 -15.33
N ARG A 138 -5.13 4.49 -16.06
CA ARG A 138 -3.72 4.61 -16.52
C ARG A 138 -3.41 5.87 -17.34
N GLY A 139 -4.41 6.47 -17.98
CA GLY A 139 -4.26 7.67 -18.81
C GLY A 139 -4.05 8.96 -18.02
N GLU A 140 -4.26 8.94 -16.71
CA GLU A 140 -4.16 10.11 -15.82
C GLU A 140 -2.74 10.34 -15.29
N TRP A 141 -1.80 9.43 -15.56
CA TRP A 141 -0.41 9.52 -15.11
C TRP A 141 0.56 8.99 -16.16
N GLN A 142 1.86 9.11 -15.89
CA GLN A 142 2.93 8.70 -16.80
C GLN A 142 2.91 7.18 -17.05
N ALA A 143 3.18 6.75 -18.28
CA ALA A 143 3.08 5.34 -18.67
C ALA A 143 3.95 4.41 -17.81
N GLU A 144 5.10 4.91 -17.38
CA GLU A 144 6.06 4.24 -16.51
C GLU A 144 5.46 3.93 -15.13
N LEU A 145 4.71 4.88 -14.55
CA LEU A 145 4.04 4.68 -13.27
C LEU A 145 2.93 3.62 -13.38
N GLY A 146 2.20 3.61 -14.50
CA GLY A 146 1.21 2.55 -14.77
C GLY A 146 1.85 1.16 -14.87
N ALA A 147 2.99 1.05 -15.55
CA ALA A 147 3.74 -0.20 -15.64
C ALA A 147 4.28 -0.66 -14.27
N GLU A 148 4.75 0.29 -13.45
CA GLU A 148 5.23 0.00 -12.09
C GLU A 148 4.10 -0.53 -11.18
N LEU A 149 2.92 0.07 -11.24
CA LEU A 149 1.74 -0.40 -10.50
C LEU A 149 1.30 -1.80 -10.96
N GLN A 150 1.31 -2.06 -12.27
CA GLN A 150 1.02 -3.38 -12.81
C GLN A 150 2.05 -4.41 -12.34
N GLN A 151 3.34 -4.07 -12.39
CA GLN A 151 4.41 -4.93 -11.88
C GLN A 151 4.21 -5.24 -10.39
N ALA A 152 3.76 -4.27 -9.59
CA ALA A 152 3.47 -4.50 -8.18
C ALA A 152 2.33 -5.52 -7.97
N LEU A 153 1.31 -5.53 -8.83
CA LEU A 153 0.23 -6.53 -8.82
C LEU A 153 0.66 -7.92 -9.28
N ASP A 154 1.66 -7.99 -10.17
CA ASP A 154 2.12 -9.24 -10.78
C ASP A 154 3.27 -9.90 -9.99
N ALA A 155 4.05 -9.12 -9.23
CA ALA A 155 5.19 -9.63 -8.49
C ALA A 155 4.76 -10.27 -7.15
N PRO A 156 5.25 -11.47 -6.79
CA PRO A 156 4.92 -12.12 -5.52
C PRO A 156 5.43 -11.32 -4.33
N GLY A 157 4.74 -11.43 -3.19
CA GLY A 157 5.13 -10.79 -1.93
C GLY A 157 4.58 -9.37 -1.73
N ASN A 158 3.97 -8.78 -2.76
CA ASN A 158 3.19 -7.55 -2.63
C ASN A 158 1.75 -7.86 -2.21
N TRP A 159 1.01 -6.78 -1.97
CA TRP A 159 -0.36 -6.85 -1.48
C TRP A 159 -1.27 -5.95 -2.30
N TYR A 160 -2.50 -6.38 -2.45
CA TYR A 160 -3.55 -5.60 -3.08
C TYR A 160 -4.89 -5.80 -2.38
N MET A 161 -5.78 -4.83 -2.52
CA MET A 161 -7.18 -4.93 -2.10
C MET A 161 -8.04 -4.41 -3.25
N ARG A 162 -9.16 -5.08 -3.52
CA ARG A 162 -10.20 -4.54 -4.40
C ARG A 162 -11.53 -4.52 -3.66
N SER A 163 -12.32 -3.48 -3.87
CA SER A 163 -13.70 -3.45 -3.37
C SER A 163 -14.55 -4.51 -4.07
N ALA A 164 -15.69 -4.86 -3.47
CA ALA A 164 -16.64 -5.79 -4.08
C ALA A 164 -17.23 -5.28 -5.41
N THR A 165 -17.29 -3.95 -5.60
CA THR A 165 -17.69 -3.31 -6.86
C THR A 165 -16.57 -3.22 -7.89
N ALA A 166 -15.34 -3.60 -7.50
CA ALA A 166 -14.13 -3.42 -8.30
C ALA A 166 -13.85 -1.96 -8.71
N GLU A 167 -14.38 -0.99 -7.98
CA GLU A 167 -14.15 0.44 -8.22
C GLU A 167 -12.96 0.99 -7.43
N ASP A 168 -12.62 0.38 -6.30
CA ASP A 168 -11.45 0.74 -5.51
C ASP A 168 -10.36 -0.33 -5.67
N LEU A 169 -9.13 0.11 -5.88
CA LEU A 169 -7.92 -0.70 -5.95
C LEU A 169 -6.85 -0.08 -5.06
N HIS A 170 -6.41 -0.85 -4.05
CA HIS A 170 -5.26 -0.47 -3.23
C HIS A 170 -4.09 -1.41 -3.53
N ILE A 171 -2.88 -0.87 -3.60
CA ILE A 171 -1.64 -1.61 -3.86
C ILE A 171 -0.61 -1.25 -2.79
N PHE A 172 0.12 -2.24 -2.31
CA PHE A 172 1.24 -2.06 -1.39
C PHE A 172 2.39 -3.01 -1.73
N SER A 173 3.58 -2.44 -1.91
CA SER A 173 4.83 -3.18 -2.10
C SER A 173 5.87 -2.63 -1.11
N ALA A 174 6.27 -3.45 -0.14
CA ALA A 174 7.31 -3.05 0.82
C ALA A 174 8.68 -2.95 0.14
N ASP A 175 9.06 -3.98 -0.63
CA ASP A 175 10.34 -4.03 -1.35
C ASP A 175 10.42 -3.02 -2.49
N GLY A 176 9.33 -2.85 -3.25
CA GLY A 176 9.19 -1.82 -4.29
C GLY A 176 8.98 -0.40 -3.73
N ARG A 177 8.84 -0.28 -2.40
CA ARG A 177 8.57 0.98 -1.69
C ARG A 177 7.38 1.75 -2.28
N LEU A 178 6.31 1.05 -2.66
CA LEU A 178 5.19 1.63 -3.40
C LEU A 178 3.89 1.46 -2.61
N ALA A 179 3.09 2.52 -2.52
CA ALA A 179 1.71 2.42 -2.06
C ALA A 179 0.79 3.24 -2.95
N ALA A 180 -0.37 2.68 -3.28
CA ALA A 180 -1.35 3.33 -4.13
C ALA A 180 -2.77 3.09 -3.64
N ARG A 181 -3.59 4.14 -3.66
CA ARG A 181 -5.04 4.09 -3.63
C ARG A 181 -5.53 4.62 -4.97
N ILE A 182 -6.34 3.85 -5.68
CA ILE A 182 -6.94 4.23 -6.95
C ILE A 182 -8.42 3.90 -6.88
N ARG A 183 -9.27 4.85 -7.28
CA ARG A 183 -10.71 4.69 -7.37
C ARG A 183 -11.21 5.18 -8.72
N LEU A 184 -12.12 4.44 -9.32
CA LEU A 184 -12.93 4.88 -10.45
C LEU A 184 -14.35 5.25 -9.97
N GLY A 185 -14.85 6.42 -10.37
CA GLY A 185 -16.24 6.84 -10.11
C GLY A 185 -16.33 8.23 -9.47
N SER A 186 -17.48 8.49 -8.82
CA SER A 186 -17.74 9.69 -8.02
C SER A 186 -17.69 9.43 -6.51
#